data_AF-A0A843E538-F1
#
_entry.id   AF-A0A843E538-F1
#
_cell.length_a   1.000
_cell.length_b   1.000
_cell.length_c   1.000
_cell.angle_alpha   90.00
_cell.angle_beta   90.00
_cell.angle_gamma   90.00
#
_symmetry.space_group_name_H-M   'P 1'
#
loop_
_entity.id
_entity.type
_entity.pdbx_description
1 polymer ?
#
loop_
_entity_poly.entity_id
_entity_poly.type
_entity_poly.pdbx_seq_one_letter_code
_entity_poly.pdbx_strand_id
1 'polypeptide(L)' 'GGKKSSYHEVIGSLRFPECNEALRRIVPRVDLDRISELIDDTCFITDIHRRFYKHMIRNRFEKILLDSFNRLEENS' A
#
# COMPACT_ATOMS: atom_id res chain seq x y z
N GLY A 1 17.43 22.90 -4.57
CA GLY A 1 16.89 21.76 -5.34
C GLY A 1 15.99 20.95 -4.42
N GLY A 2 14.71 20.78 -4.76
CA GLY A 2 13.77 20.03 -3.93
C GLY A 2 13.94 18.53 -4.12
N LYS A 3 14.23 17.78 -3.04
CA LYS A 3 14.22 16.31 -3.07
C LYS A 3 12.77 15.84 -2.96
N LYS A 4 12.30 15.01 -3.90
CA LYS A 4 11.00 14.36 -3.77
C LYS A 4 11.06 13.42 -2.57
N SER A 5 10.25 13.70 -1.54
CA SER A 5 10.05 12.77 -0.44
C SER A 5 9.46 11.47 -0.97
N SER A 6 9.96 10.34 -0.51
CA SER A 6 9.42 9.04 -0.95
C SER A 6 8.06 8.79 -0.30
N TYR A 7 7.18 8.03 -0.96
CA TYR A 7 5.89 7.65 -0.37
C TYR A 7 6.05 6.93 0.97
N HIS A 8 7.09 6.09 1.09
CA HIS A 8 7.43 5.41 2.34
C HIS A 8 7.75 6.40 3.47
N GLU A 9 8.54 7.43 3.17
CA GLU A 9 8.90 8.47 4.15
C GLU A 9 7.70 9.33 4.55
N VAL A 10 6.88 9.77 3.58
CA VAL A 10 5.72 10.62 3.87
C VAL A 10 4.70 9.87 4.73
N ILE A 11 4.29 8.68 4.28
CA ILE A 11 3.28 7.86 4.97
C ILE A 11 3.83 7.35 6.30
N GLY A 12 5.04 6.79 6.31
CA GLY A 12 5.65 6.19 7.51
C GLY A 12 6.10 7.20 8.57
N SER A 13 6.17 8.50 8.22
CA SER A 13 6.47 9.55 9.20
C SER A 13 5.32 9.80 10.18
N LEU A 14 4.08 9.49 9.79
CA LEU A 14 2.85 9.78 10.53
C LEU A 14 2.67 11.26 10.92
N ARG A 15 3.42 12.18 10.30
CA ARG A 15 3.40 13.62 10.64
C ARG A 15 2.23 14.40 10.03
N PHE A 16 1.47 13.77 9.13
CA PHE A 16 0.41 14.39 8.36
C PHE A 16 -0.94 13.80 8.79
N PRO A 17 -1.74 14.50 9.61
CA PRO A 17 -3.00 13.99 10.13
C PRO A 17 -3.97 13.52 9.03
N GLU A 18 -4.04 14.23 7.91
CA GLU A 18 -4.91 13.88 6.79
C GLU A 18 -4.47 12.56 6.13
N CYS A 19 -3.17 12.29 6.08
CA CYS A 19 -2.66 11.00 5.61
C CYS A 19 -2.95 9.89 6.62
N ASN A 20 -2.87 10.16 7.92
CA ASN A 20 -3.20 9.19 8.97
C ASN A 20 -4.69 8.80 8.92
N GLU A 21 -5.58 9.77 8.74
CA GLU A 21 -7.01 9.51 8.53
C GLU A 21 -7.27 8.71 7.25
N ALA A 22 -6.55 9.01 6.18
CA ALA A 22 -6.62 8.21 4.95
C ALA A 22 -6.13 6.77 5.17
N LEU A 23 -5.07 6.54 5.94
CA LEU A 23 -4.59 5.20 6.30
C LEU A 23 -5.68 4.41 7.04
N ARG A 24 -6.27 4.99 8.10
CA ARG A 24 -7.35 4.36 8.87
C ARG A 24 -8.56 3.99 8.03
N ARG A 25 -8.88 4.82 7.03
CA ARG A 25 -10.00 4.55 6.12
C ARG A 25 -9.71 3.45 5.10
N ILE A 26 -8.49 3.38 4.57
CA ILE A 26 -8.16 2.54 3.41
C ILE A 26 -7.62 1.18 3.81
N VAL A 27 -6.75 1.08 4.82
CA VAL A 27 -6.07 -0.18 5.18
C VAL A 27 -7.06 -1.29 5.53
N PRO A 28 -8.12 -1.05 6.35
CA PRO A 28 -9.10 -2.10 6.67
C PRO A 28 -9.98 -2.53 5.49
N ARG A 29 -10.01 -1.75 4.40
CA ARG A 29 -10.82 -2.03 3.20
C ARG A 29 -10.04 -2.73 2.10
N VAL A 30 -8.72 -2.87 2.27
CA VAL A 30 -7.87 -3.51 1.27
C VAL A 30 -8.05 -5.01 1.36
N ASP A 31 -8.46 -5.58 0.23
CA ASP A 31 -8.59 -7.02 0.03
C ASP A 31 -7.55 -7.44 -1.02
N LEU A 32 -6.46 -8.04 -0.56
CA LEU A 32 -5.37 -8.48 -1.44
C LEU A 32 -5.78 -9.67 -2.33
N ASP A 33 -6.75 -10.46 -1.92
CA ASP A 33 -7.21 -11.61 -2.69
C ASP A 33 -8.08 -11.12 -3.86
N ARG A 34 -9.02 -10.21 -3.61
CA ARG A 34 -9.78 -9.55 -4.67
C ARG A 34 -8.91 -8.76 -5.65
N ILE A 35 -7.84 -8.12 -5.16
CA ILE A 35 -6.85 -7.46 -6.04
C ILE A 35 -6.07 -8.50 -6.85
N SER A 36 -5.71 -9.64 -6.25
CA SER A 36 -5.04 -10.73 -6.97
C SER A 36 -5.93 -11.30 -8.09
N GLU A 37 -7.22 -11.52 -7.82
CA GLU A 37 -8.20 -11.96 -8.81
C GLU A 37 -8.32 -10.95 -9.96
N LEU A 38 -8.42 -9.65 -9.66
CA LEU A 38 -8.42 -8.59 -10.67
C LEU A 38 -7.18 -8.64 -11.58
N ILE A 39 -6.01 -8.90 -10.98
CA ILE A 39 -4.76 -9.06 -11.74
C ILE A 39 -4.82 -10.31 -12.60
N ASP A 40 -5.46 -11.40 -12.17
CA ASP A 40 -5.60 -12.64 -12.97
C ASP A 40 -6.57 -12.47 -14.14
N ASP A 41 -7.63 -11.71 -13.96
CA ASP A 41 -8.66 -11.46 -14.98
C ASP A 41 -8.23 -10.41 -16.03
N THR A 42 -7.15 -9.67 -15.78
CA THR A 42 -6.70 -8.62 -16.70
C THR A 42 -6.21 -9.21 -18.03
N CYS A 43 -6.82 -8.83 -19.14
CA CYS A 43 -6.40 -9.27 -20.47
C CYS A 43 -5.05 -8.67 -20.88
N PHE A 44 -4.35 -9.34 -21.81
CA PHE A 44 -3.14 -8.86 -22.49
C PHE A 44 -1.89 -8.63 -21.62
N ILE A 45 -1.88 -9.07 -20.35
CA ILE A 45 -0.66 -9.13 -19.53
C ILE A 45 -0.12 -10.56 -19.44
N THR A 46 1.20 -10.68 -19.41
CA THR A 46 1.90 -11.97 -19.31
C THR A 46 1.88 -12.50 -17.88
N ASP A 47 2.14 -13.79 -17.72
CA ASP A 47 2.27 -14.38 -16.37
C ASP A 47 3.39 -13.76 -15.55
N ILE A 48 4.47 -13.32 -16.21
CA ILE A 48 5.57 -12.59 -15.55
C ILE A 48 5.04 -11.27 -15.00
N HIS A 49 4.25 -10.52 -15.77
CA HIS A 49 3.62 -9.28 -15.30
C HIS A 49 2.66 -9.54 -14.14
N ARG A 50 1.80 -10.56 -14.24
CA ARG A 50 0.88 -10.93 -13.14
C ARG A 50 1.62 -11.21 -11.84
N ARG A 51 2.65 -12.07 -11.89
CA ARG A 51 3.48 -12.39 -10.72
C ARG A 51 4.16 -11.15 -10.16
N PHE A 52 4.71 -10.31 -11.04
CA PHE A 52 5.35 -9.06 -10.63
C PHE A 52 4.37 -8.11 -9.93
N TYR A 53 3.18 -7.87 -10.49
CA TYR A 53 2.19 -6.98 -9.89
C TYR A 53 1.70 -7.48 -8.54
N LYS A 54 1.36 -8.77 -8.44
CA LYS A 54 0.97 -9.38 -7.16
C LYS A 54 2.06 -9.24 -6.10
N HIS A 55 3.30 -9.52 -6.47
CA HIS A 55 4.45 -9.38 -5.57
C HIS A 55 4.63 -7.94 -5.11
N MET A 56 4.62 -6.98 -6.04
CA MET A 56 4.86 -5.57 -5.74
C MET A 56 3.73 -4.95 -4.93
N ILE A 57 2.46 -5.25 -5.24
CA ILE A 57 1.31 -4.72 -4.51
C ILE A 57 1.31 -5.24 -3.08
N ARG A 58 1.48 -6.56 -2.88
CA ARG A 58 1.58 -7.15 -1.55
C ARG A 58 2.70 -6.51 -0.73
N ASN A 59 3.92 -6.45 -1.28
CA ASN A 59 5.06 -5.87 -0.58
C ASN A 59 4.86 -4.40 -0.24
N ARG A 60 4.27 -3.61 -1.14
CA ARG A 60 4.01 -2.18 -0.88
C ARG A 60 2.91 -1.99 0.17
N PHE A 61 1.87 -2.82 0.13
CA PHE A 61 0.82 -2.78 1.14
C PHE A 61 1.40 -3.13 2.51
N GLU A 62 2.07 -4.26 2.65
CA GLU A 62 2.63 -4.75 3.92
C GLU A 62 3.69 -3.79 4.49
N LYS A 63 4.69 -3.41 3.67
CA LYS A 63 5.86 -2.66 4.14
C LYS A 63 5.66 -1.14 4.24
N ILE A 64 4.56 -0.61 3.71
CA ILE A 64 4.29 0.83 3.73
C ILE A 64 2.98 1.09 4.44
N LEU A 65 1.87 0.58 3.93
CA LEU A 65 0.54 0.96 4.42
C LEU A 65 0.19 0.25 5.72
N LEU A 66 0.35 -1.08 5.77
CA LEU A 66 0.03 -1.88 6.95
C LEU A 66 0.99 -1.59 8.11
N ASP A 67 2.29 -1.51 7.84
CA ASP A 67 3.29 -1.09 8.84
C ASP A 67 2.95 0.28 9.45
N SER A 68 2.68 1.29 8.60
CA SER A 68 2.36 2.64 9.08
C SER A 68 1.04 2.67 9.85
N PHE A 69 0.03 1.91 9.41
CA PHE A 69 -1.25 1.79 10.11
C PHE A 69 -1.11 1.13 11.48
N ASN A 70 -0.41 -0.01 11.58
CA ASN A 70 -0.20 -0.68 12.86
C ASN A 70 0.52 0.23 13.86
N ARG A 71 1.59 0.91 13.41
CA ARG A 71 2.31 1.91 14.22
C ARG A 71 1.43 3.09 14.62
N LEU A 72 0.49 3.50 13.77
CA LEU A 72 -0.46 4.57 14.09
C LEU A 72 -1.44 4.14 15.18
N GLU A 73 -1.98 2.93 15.09
CA GLU A 73 -2.94 2.40 16.06
C GLU A 73 -2.30 2.05 17.42
N GLU A 74 -1.04 1.61 17.44
CA GLU A 74 -0.27 1.38 18.69
C GLU A 74 0.01 2.66 19.49
N ASN A 75 0.02 3.82 18.82
CA ASN A 75 0.32 5.13 19.41
C ASN A 75 -0.95 5.97 19.69
N SER A 76 -2.15 5.40 19.48
CA SER A 76 -3.45 6.07 19.66
C SER A 76 -4.08 5.73 21.02
#